data_AF-A0A6V7ID99-F1
#
_entry.id   AF-A0A6V7ID99-F1
#
_cell.length_a   1.000
_cell.length_b   1.000
_cell.length_c   1.000
_cell.angle_alpha   90.00
_cell.angle_beta   90.00
_cell.angle_gamma   90.00
#
_symmetry.space_group_name_H-M   'P 1'
#
loop_
_entity.id
_entity.type
_entity.pdbx_description
1 polymer ?
#
loop_
_entity_poly.entity_id
_entity_poly.type
_entity_poly.pdbx_seq_one_letter_code
_entity_poly.pdbx_strand_id
1 'polypeptide(L)'
;LDSSAAFRVIQSIRTAARDSIVLCSIHQPGVSLYNLFTSVVFLAEGRTAFFGGLEEARDFFHTQGFTCPYDFDEAEYYINIISNHHFKADENISEKICDAYAQSSFADISDKILENSTGFEIKSH
;
A
#
# COMPACT_ATOMS: atom_id res chain seq x y z
N LEU A 1 9.02 19.27 2.33
CA LEU A 1 8.90 19.37 0.85
C LEU A 1 7.51 19.91 0.58
N ASP A 2 7.39 21.05 -0.10
CA ASP A 2 6.08 21.58 -0.48
C ASP A 2 5.37 20.57 -1.39
N SER A 3 4.12 20.24 -1.07
CA SER A 3 3.35 19.14 -1.68
C SER A 3 3.37 19.13 -3.22
N SER A 4 3.40 20.31 -3.85
CA SER A 4 3.52 20.47 -5.30
C SER A 4 4.85 19.98 -5.87
N ALA A 5 5.96 20.22 -5.17
CA ALA A 5 7.28 19.75 -5.59
C ALA A 5 7.37 18.22 -5.47
N ALA A 6 6.84 17.64 -4.38
CA ALA A 6 6.77 16.20 -4.19
C ALA A 6 5.92 15.51 -5.28
N PHE A 7 4.77 16.09 -5.63
CA PHE A 7 3.91 15.59 -6.70
C PHE A 7 4.63 15.53 -8.05
N ARG A 8 5.34 16.59 -8.44
CA ARG A 8 6.08 16.64 -9.71
C ARG A 8 7.21 15.60 -9.75
N VAL A 9 7.88 15.37 -8.63
CA VAL A 9 8.93 14.34 -8.52
C VAL A 9 8.32 12.95 -8.72
N ILE A 10 7.24 12.61 -8.01
CA ILE A 10 6.59 11.31 -8.14
C ILE A 10 6.02 11.09 -9.55
N GLN A 11 5.42 12.12 -10.17
CA GLN A 11 4.92 12.01 -11.54
C GLN A 11 6.06 11.77 -12.56
N SER A 12 7.21 12.39 -12.34
CA SER A 12 8.41 12.17 -13.17
C SER A 12 8.95 10.76 -13.01
N ILE A 13 9.02 10.26 -11.76
CA ILE A 13 9.43 8.89 -11.44
C ILE A 13 8.48 7.89 -12.10
N ARG A 14 7.16 8.09 -11.99
CA ARG A 14 6.15 7.22 -12.64
C ARG A 14 6.33 7.15 -14.15
N THR A 15 6.70 8.27 -14.77
CA THR A 15 6.93 8.33 -16.22
C THR A 15 8.23 7.61 -16.61
N ALA A 16 9.28 7.69 -15.77
CA ALA A 16 10.55 7.01 -15.98
C ALA A 16 10.51 5.51 -15.64
N ALA A 17 9.63 5.11 -14.71
CA ALA A 17 9.46 3.73 -14.26
C ALA A 17 8.64 2.84 -15.22
N ARG A 18 8.40 3.28 -16.46
CA ARG A 18 7.63 2.50 -17.46
C ARG A 18 8.24 1.11 -17.72
N ASP A 19 9.57 1.03 -17.72
CA ASP A 19 10.32 -0.20 -18.00
C ASP A 19 11.20 -0.61 -16.81
N SER A 20 10.93 -0.12 -15.60
CA SER A 20 11.80 -0.34 -14.42
C SER A 20 11.05 -0.24 -13.10
N ILE A 21 11.40 -1.10 -12.14
CA ILE A 21 10.80 -1.09 -10.79
C ILE A 21 11.46 0.01 -9.95
N VAL A 22 10.64 0.88 -9.35
CA VAL A 22 11.11 1.92 -8.41
C VAL A 22 10.49 1.66 -7.03
N LEU A 23 11.35 1.42 -6.03
CA LEU A 23 10.97 1.33 -4.63
C LEU A 23 11.34 2.62 -3.91
N CYS A 24 10.37 3.29 -3.29
CA CYS A 24 10.62 4.49 -2.47
C CYS A 24 9.76 4.47 -1.20
N SER A 25 10.30 5.01 -0.10
CA SER A 25 9.55 5.27 1.12
C SER A 25 9.23 6.76 1.22
N ILE A 26 7.96 7.10 1.47
CA ILE A 26 7.52 8.48 1.63
C ILE A 26 7.01 8.67 3.05
N HIS A 27 7.66 9.58 3.78
CA HIS A 27 7.23 9.97 5.10
C HIS A 27 6.09 11.00 4.96
N GLN A 28 4.85 10.54 5.11
CA GLN A 28 3.59 11.30 4.98
C GLN A 28 3.26 11.80 3.56
N PRO A 29 2.81 10.92 2.64
CA PRO A 29 2.23 11.35 1.39
C PRO A 29 0.91 12.09 1.67
N GLY A 30 0.68 13.22 1.00
CA GLY A 30 -0.68 13.78 0.94
C GLY A 30 -1.57 12.90 0.06
N VAL A 31 -2.89 13.02 0.22
CA VAL A 31 -3.95 12.29 -0.50
C VAL A 31 -3.69 12.17 -2.01
N SER A 32 -3.28 13.28 -2.64
CA SER A 32 -3.02 13.33 -4.08
C SER A 32 -1.84 12.45 -4.53
N LEU A 33 -0.92 12.13 -3.63
CA LEU A 33 0.24 11.28 -3.90
C LEU A 33 -0.09 9.80 -3.71
N TYR A 34 -0.91 9.47 -2.70
CA TYR A 34 -1.40 8.11 -2.45
C TYR A 34 -2.11 7.54 -3.69
N ASN A 35 -2.99 8.34 -4.29
CA ASN A 35 -3.75 7.94 -5.50
C ASN A 35 -2.89 7.79 -6.77
N LEU A 36 -1.59 8.08 -6.73
CA LEU A 36 -0.69 7.89 -7.89
C LEU A 36 0.03 6.53 -7.87
N PHE A 37 -0.02 5.79 -6.77
CA PHE A 37 0.67 4.51 -6.65
C PHE A 37 -0.12 3.39 -7.31
N THR A 38 0.57 2.49 -8.00
CA THR A 38 -0.02 1.25 -8.51
C THR A 38 -0.24 0.23 -7.38
N SER A 39 0.66 0.23 -6.39
CA SER A 39 0.60 -0.66 -5.24
C SER A 39 1.16 0.03 -4.00
N VAL A 40 0.65 -0.37 -2.83
CA VAL A 40 1.01 0.18 -1.52
C VAL A 40 1.39 -0.94 -0.58
N VAL A 41 2.33 -0.66 0.33
CA VAL A 41 2.70 -1.54 1.44
C VAL A 41 2.36 -0.82 2.73
N PHE A 42 1.51 -1.43 3.55
CA PHE A 42 1.27 -1.00 4.93
C PHE A 42 2.05 -1.89 5.88
N LEU A 43 2.82 -1.27 6.78
CA LEU A 43 3.62 -1.95 7.79
C LEU A 43 3.16 -1.54 9.18
N ALA A 44 3.06 -2.51 10.09
CA ALA A 44 2.75 -2.30 11.49
C ALA A 44 3.67 -3.17 12.34
N GLU A 45 4.32 -2.58 13.34
CA GLU A 45 5.19 -3.30 14.28
C GLU A 45 6.25 -4.19 13.60
N GLY A 46 6.77 -3.76 12.45
CA GLY A 46 7.77 -4.51 11.68
C GLY A 46 7.22 -5.68 10.85
N ARG A 47 5.89 -5.86 10.82
CA ARG A 47 5.17 -6.86 10.04
C ARG A 47 4.39 -6.21 8.90
N THR A 48 4.11 -6.98 7.86
CA THR A 48 3.26 -6.53 6.75
C THR A 48 1.79 -6.61 7.15
N ALA A 49 1.13 -5.47 7.18
CA ALA A 49 -0.31 -5.37 7.39
C ALA A 49 -1.07 -5.52 6.06
N PHE A 50 -0.49 -5.07 4.94
CA PHE A 50 -1.04 -5.28 3.59
C PHE A 50 -0.01 -4.98 2.50
N PHE A 51 -0.08 -5.69 1.37
CA PHE A 51 0.57 -5.30 0.11
C PHE A 51 -0.32 -5.61 -1.10
N GLY A 52 -0.51 -4.63 -1.98
CA GLY A 52 -1.33 -4.78 -3.18
C GLY A 52 -1.76 -3.44 -3.77
N GLY A 53 -2.66 -3.46 -4.73
CA GLY A 53 -3.30 -2.30 -5.32
C GLY A 53 -4.20 -1.54 -4.36
N LEU A 54 -4.58 -0.33 -4.75
CA LEU A 54 -5.45 0.56 -3.96
C LEU A 54 -6.83 -0.07 -3.71
N GLU A 55 -7.46 -0.67 -4.73
CA GLU A 55 -8.75 -1.35 -4.59
C GLU A 55 -8.64 -2.60 -3.73
N GLU A 56 -7.58 -3.40 -3.89
CA GLU A 56 -7.33 -4.56 -3.04
C GLU A 56 -7.13 -4.16 -1.57
N ALA A 57 -6.52 -3.00 -1.30
CA ALA A 57 -6.40 -2.48 0.05
C ALA A 57 -7.80 -2.18 0.61
N ARG A 58 -8.66 -1.51 -0.16
CA ARG A 58 -10.05 -1.25 0.24
C ARG A 58 -10.79 -2.53 0.56
N ASP A 59 -10.74 -3.51 -0.33
CA ASP A 59 -11.41 -4.80 -0.15
C ASP A 59 -10.87 -5.52 1.09
N PHE A 60 -9.55 -5.61 1.25
CA PHE A 60 -8.94 -6.25 2.41
C PHE A 60 -9.38 -5.58 3.71
N PHE A 61 -9.20 -4.26 3.87
CA PHE A 61 -9.59 -3.57 5.10
C PHE A 61 -11.10 -3.64 5.35
N HIS A 62 -11.93 -3.63 4.31
CA HIS A 62 -13.37 -3.84 4.42
C HIS A 62 -13.71 -5.23 4.99
N THR A 63 -13.05 -6.30 4.54
CA THR A 63 -13.23 -7.67 5.09
C THR A 63 -12.80 -7.77 6.55
N GLN A 64 -11.88 -6.92 7.00
CA GLN A 64 -11.46 -6.81 8.40
C GLN A 64 -12.40 -5.92 9.24
N GLY A 65 -13.48 -5.39 8.65
CA GLY A 65 -14.48 -4.55 9.32
C GLY A 65 -14.19 -3.05 9.29
N PHE A 66 -13.19 -2.61 8.50
CA PHE A 66 -12.79 -1.20 8.40
C PHE A 66 -13.17 -0.62 7.04
N THR A 67 -14.16 0.27 7.03
CA THR A 67 -14.57 1.00 5.82
C THR A 67 -14.20 2.46 5.97
N CYS A 68 -13.38 2.97 5.04
CA CYS A 68 -12.98 4.37 5.06
C CYS A 68 -14.21 5.27 4.83
N PRO A 69 -14.46 6.28 5.70
CA PRO A 69 -15.46 7.30 5.44
C PRO A 69 -15.14 8.11 4.19
N TYR A 70 -16.17 8.62 3.50
CA TYR A 70 -16.02 9.36 2.24
C TYR A 70 -15.18 10.65 2.35
N ASP A 71 -15.19 11.31 3.51
CA ASP A 71 -14.48 12.57 3.75
C ASP A 71 -13.09 12.36 4.39
N PHE A 72 -12.56 11.13 4.38
CA PHE A 72 -11.29 10.79 5.01
C PHE A 72 -10.28 10.30 3.97
N ASP A 73 -9.00 10.63 4.17
CA ASP A 73 -7.92 10.09 3.34
C ASP A 73 -7.72 8.61 3.66
N GLU A 74 -7.87 7.74 2.66
CA GLU A 74 -7.80 6.29 2.86
C GLU A 74 -6.46 5.82 3.41
N ALA A 75 -5.35 6.43 2.96
CA ALA A 75 -4.02 6.08 3.45
C ALA A 75 -3.90 6.39 4.94
N GLU A 76 -4.31 7.60 5.33
CA GLU A 76 -4.33 8.06 6.72
C GLU A 76 -5.31 7.21 7.56
N TYR A 77 -6.45 6.81 7.01
CA TYR A 77 -7.40 5.93 7.69
C TYR A 77 -6.76 4.59 8.05
N TYR A 78 -6.14 3.92 7.06
CA TYR A 78 -5.48 2.63 7.28
C TYR A 78 -4.27 2.77 8.19
N ILE A 79 -3.46 3.82 8.04
CA ILE A 79 -2.34 4.10 8.95
C ILE A 79 -2.83 4.29 10.39
N ASN A 80 -3.93 5.02 10.60
CA ASN A 80 -4.49 5.25 11.93
C ASN A 80 -5.02 3.97 12.58
N ILE A 81 -5.60 3.06 11.78
CA ILE A 81 -6.04 1.73 12.25
C ILE A 81 -4.83 0.92 12.70
N ILE A 82 -3.83 0.75 11.82
CA ILE A 82 -2.70 -0.15 12.09
C ILE A 82 -1.70 0.43 13.10
N SER A 83 -1.68 1.75 13.30
CA SER A 83 -0.83 2.42 14.31
C SER A 83 -1.50 2.53 15.68
N ASN A 84 -2.75 2.06 15.82
CA ASN A 84 -3.54 2.13 17.05
C ASN A 84 -3.63 3.54 17.67
N HIS A 85 -3.47 4.59 16.86
CA HIS A 85 -3.29 5.96 17.36
C HIS A 85 -4.61 6.60 17.81
N HIS A 86 -5.74 6.13 17.23
CA HIS A 86 -7.09 6.63 17.51
C HIS A 86 -8.09 5.55 17.98
N PHE A 87 -7.82 4.27 17.72
CA PHE A 87 -8.73 3.16 18.02
C PHE A 87 -8.33 2.41 19.31
N LYS A 88 -8.27 3.11 20.45
CA LYS A 88 -7.92 2.54 21.78
C LYS A 88 -8.87 1.46 22.34
N ALA A 89 -9.77 0.91 21.53
CA ALA A 89 -10.72 -0.10 21.96
C ALA A 89 -10.10 -1.51 21.97
N ASP A 90 -9.06 -1.77 21.17
CA ASP A 90 -8.40 -3.07 21.06
C ASP A 90 -6.89 -2.88 20.91
N GLU A 91 -6.12 -3.25 21.94
CA GLU A 91 -4.66 -3.07 21.94
C GLU A 91 -3.95 -3.92 20.88
N ASN A 92 -4.61 -4.95 20.32
CA ASN A 92 -3.99 -5.93 19.43
C ASN A 92 -4.48 -5.83 17.97
N ILE A 93 -5.06 -4.69 17.57
CA ILE A 93 -5.61 -4.50 16.22
C ILE A 93 -4.54 -4.64 15.12
N SER A 94 -3.33 -4.13 15.37
CA SER A 94 -2.17 -4.22 14.47
C SER A 94 -1.77 -5.67 14.23
N GLU A 95 -1.67 -6.46 15.30
CA GLU A 95 -1.31 -7.88 15.26
C GLU A 95 -2.36 -8.69 14.51
N LYS A 96 -3.65 -8.48 14.81
CA LYS A 96 -4.78 -9.16 14.14
C LYS A 96 -4.80 -8.91 12.64
N ILE A 97 -4.57 -7.65 12.21
CA ILE A 97 -4.52 -7.30 10.79
C ILE A 97 -3.33 -7.98 10.10
N CYS A 98 -2.15 -7.96 10.73
CA CYS A 98 -0.97 -8.62 10.20
C CYS A 98 -1.16 -10.14 10.06
N ASP A 99 -1.81 -10.79 11.05
CA ASP A 99 -2.12 -12.21 11.02
C ASP A 99 -3.16 -12.54 9.95
N ALA A 100 -4.23 -11.74 9.86
CA ALA A 100 -5.26 -11.90 8.85
C ALA A 100 -4.69 -11.74 7.44
N TYR A 101 -3.80 -10.75 7.23
CA TYR A 101 -3.12 -10.58 5.96
C TYR A 101 -2.29 -11.81 5.60
N ALA A 102 -1.43 -12.28 6.53
CA ALA A 102 -0.56 -13.43 6.31
C ALA A 102 -1.30 -14.74 5.98
N GLN A 103 -2.57 -14.86 6.40
CA GLN A 103 -3.43 -16.01 6.12
C GLN A 103 -4.39 -15.79 4.94
N SER A 104 -4.46 -14.58 4.40
CA SER A 104 -5.36 -14.24 3.31
C SER A 104 -4.77 -14.59 1.94
N SER A 105 -5.64 -14.76 0.94
CA SER A 105 -5.24 -14.90 -0.47
C SER A 105 -4.52 -13.66 -1.01
N PHE A 106 -4.53 -12.53 -0.29
CA PHE A 106 -3.81 -11.33 -0.70
C PHE A 106 -2.30 -11.43 -0.46
N ALA A 107 -1.84 -12.35 0.41
CA ALA A 107 -0.44 -12.51 0.80
C ALA A 107 0.40 -13.34 -0.18
N ASP A 108 -0.19 -13.88 -1.25
CA ASP A 108 0.54 -14.52 -2.33
C ASP A 108 1.33 -13.48 -3.15
N ILE A 109 2.47 -13.07 -2.60
CA ILE A 109 3.38 -12.07 -3.17
C ILE A 109 3.96 -12.55 -4.52
N SER A 110 4.07 -13.86 -4.73
CA SER A 110 4.63 -14.48 -5.94
C SER A 110 3.86 -14.07 -7.20
N ASP A 111 2.52 -14.05 -7.15
CA ASP A 111 1.70 -13.67 -8.30
C ASP A 111 1.75 -12.16 -8.58
N LYS A 112 1.85 -11.34 -7.54
CA LYS A 112 1.93 -9.86 -7.64
C LYS A 112 3.26 -9.35 -8.23
N ILE A 113 4.35 -10.09 -8.03
CA ILE A 113 5.64 -9.82 -8.68
C ILE A 113 5.62 -10.32 -10.13
N LEU A 114 4.94 -11.43 -10.42
CA LEU A 114 4.85 -12.04 -11.75
C LEU A 114 3.96 -11.25 -12.73
N GLU A 115 2.83 -10.72 -12.28
CA GLU A 115 1.94 -9.92 -13.14
C GLU A 115 2.59 -8.61 -13.61
N ASN A 116 3.42 -7.98 -12.76
CA ASN A 116 4.22 -6.79 -13.10
C ASN A 116 5.51 -7.11 -13.89
N SER A 117 5.84 -8.39 -14.11
CA SER A 117 7.04 -8.81 -14.83
C SER A 117 6.77 -9.49 -16.19
N THR A 118 5.57 -9.34 -16.73
CA THR A 118 5.17 -9.84 -18.08
C THR A 118 5.92 -9.20 -19.26
N GLY A 119 7.03 -8.48 -19.04
CA GLY A 119 7.95 -7.97 -20.06
C GLY A 119 9.29 -8.71 -20.21
N PHE A 120 9.58 -9.76 -19.44
CA PHE A 120 10.92 -10.39 -19.44
C PHE A 120 10.93 -11.80 -20.07
N GLU A 121 10.82 -11.88 -21.40
CA GLU A 121 11.35 -13.05 -22.14
C GLU A 121 12.88 -12.86 -22.31
N ILE A 122 13.68 -13.53 -21.48
CA ILE A 122 15.09 -13.74 -21.80
C ILE A 122 15.17 -14.88 -22.80
N LYS A 123 15.24 -14.55 -24.10
CA LYS A 123 15.73 -15.50 -25.10
C LYS A 123 17.24 -15.64 -24.92
N SER A 124 17.66 -16.77 -24.35
CA SER A 124 19.05 -17.18 -24.37
C SER A 124 19.46 -17.55 -25.81
N HIS A 125 20.48 -16.89 -26.34
CA HIS A 125 21.38 -17.44 -27.35
C HIS A 125 22.79 -17.47 -26.76
#